data_AF-W6NGA0-F1
#
_entry.id   AF-W6NGA0-F1
#
_cell.length_a   1.000
_cell.length_b   1.000
_cell.length_c   1.000
_cell.angle_alpha   90.00
_cell.angle_beta   90.00
_cell.angle_gamma   90.00
#
_symmetry.space_group_name_H-M   'P 1'
#
loop_
_entity.id
_entity.type
_entity.pdbx_description
1 polymer ?
#
loop_
_entity_poly.entity_id
_entity_poly.type
_entity_poly.pdbx_seq_one_letter_code
_entity_poly.pdbx_strand_id
1 'polypeptide(L)'
;PNHPRAKGNIKFYEDYLAKEGVKSYDMRRSLGRVVNERPQSVLGNEERTIYEALCRNEVPVSEKDISKLYCYYKRDRPYLVYAPIKVEIKRFNPLAVLFKEIMSDEEIRIVEELALPRLARATVHDSTSGKLVHATYRISKSAWLKGWEHEVLDRLNKRIDMMTNLEMETAEELQTQNYGIGGHYDPHFDHARKEETESFKSLGTGNRVATVLIYHSEPVYGGGTVFTDVKSAVFPTKHDALFWYNLQKTGESDTRTRHAACPVLLGVKWVTNKWIHERGNEFRRPCGLRMSDGERFIGDLGFGPEPRNAPNLSPDLSKNIYDTIK
;
A
#
# COMPACT_ATOMS: atom_id res chain seq x y z
N PRO A 1 -26.76 5.36 -4.26
CA PRO A 1 -26.08 5.19 -5.57
C PRO A 1 -26.93 5.77 -6.72
N ASN A 2 -26.44 6.80 -7.41
CA ASN A 2 -27.22 7.53 -8.44
C ASN A 2 -26.94 7.06 -9.88
N HIS A 3 -26.27 5.92 -10.05
CA HIS A 3 -25.92 5.41 -11.38
C HIS A 3 -27.18 4.92 -12.12
N PRO A 4 -27.39 5.25 -13.42
CA PRO A 4 -28.59 4.89 -14.17
C PRO A 4 -28.93 3.39 -14.16
N ARG A 5 -27.90 2.52 -14.20
CA ARG A 5 -28.08 1.05 -14.11
C ARG A 5 -28.48 0.54 -12.74
N ALA A 6 -28.33 1.33 -11.66
CA ALA A 6 -28.60 0.85 -10.30
C ALA A 6 -30.06 0.44 -10.13
N LYS A 7 -31.01 1.20 -10.71
CA LYS A 7 -32.44 0.86 -10.67
C LYS A 7 -32.74 -0.48 -11.36
N GLY A 8 -32.11 -0.72 -12.52
CA GLY A 8 -32.25 -1.98 -13.25
C GLY A 8 -31.69 -3.17 -12.47
N ASN A 9 -30.51 -2.99 -11.85
CA ASN A 9 -29.89 -4.03 -11.04
C ASN A 9 -30.74 -4.38 -9.81
N ILE A 10 -31.32 -3.39 -9.12
CA ILE A 10 -32.20 -3.63 -7.97
C ILE A 10 -33.37 -4.53 -8.39
N LYS A 11 -34.09 -4.16 -9.45
CA LYS A 11 -35.22 -4.96 -9.95
C LYS A 11 -34.81 -6.38 -10.33
N PHE A 12 -33.67 -6.54 -11.00
CA PHE A 12 -33.13 -7.85 -11.35
C PHE A 12 -32.90 -8.72 -10.10
N TYR A 13 -32.31 -8.17 -9.05
CA TYR A 13 -32.07 -8.91 -7.80
C TYR A 13 -33.37 -9.20 -7.05
N GLU A 14 -34.34 -8.28 -7.03
CA GLU A 14 -35.66 -8.53 -6.43
C GLU A 14 -36.39 -9.68 -7.15
N ASP A 15 -36.39 -9.68 -8.48
CA ASP A 15 -36.98 -10.75 -9.29
C ASP A 15 -36.27 -12.10 -9.08
N TYR A 16 -34.94 -12.08 -8.92
CA TYR A 16 -34.14 -13.28 -8.63
C TYR A 16 -34.44 -13.84 -7.23
N LEU A 17 -34.48 -12.99 -6.20
CA LEU A 17 -34.79 -13.40 -4.82
C LEU A 17 -36.24 -13.90 -4.69
N ALA A 18 -37.18 -13.32 -5.43
CA ALA A 18 -38.56 -13.80 -5.48
C ALA A 18 -38.64 -15.23 -6.06
N LYS A 19 -37.81 -15.58 -7.05
CA LYS A 19 -37.71 -16.95 -7.59
C LYS A 19 -37.13 -17.94 -6.59
N GLU A 20 -36.21 -17.50 -5.74
CA GLU A 20 -35.66 -18.27 -4.62
C GLU A 20 -36.65 -18.37 -3.43
N GLY A 21 -37.86 -17.78 -3.54
CA GLY A 21 -38.90 -17.86 -2.52
C GLY A 21 -38.76 -16.84 -1.38
N VAL A 22 -37.83 -15.88 -1.48
CA VAL A 22 -37.65 -14.81 -0.50
C VAL A 22 -38.80 -13.82 -0.60
N LYS A 23 -39.52 -13.59 0.50
CA LYS A 23 -40.68 -12.68 0.51
C LYS A 23 -40.23 -11.25 0.77
N SER A 24 -40.97 -10.28 0.22
CA SER A 24 -40.65 -8.85 0.37
C SER A 24 -40.54 -8.37 1.82
N TYR A 25 -41.27 -8.99 2.77
CA TYR A 25 -41.14 -8.65 4.19
C TYR A 25 -39.86 -9.22 4.83
N ASP A 26 -39.29 -10.31 4.30
CA ASP A 26 -38.02 -10.87 4.78
C ASP A 26 -36.86 -9.93 4.43
N MET A 27 -36.95 -9.21 3.31
CA MET A 27 -35.99 -8.18 2.91
C MET A 27 -36.01 -6.92 3.82
N ARG A 28 -37.08 -6.72 4.60
CA ARG A 28 -37.22 -5.58 5.54
C ARG A 28 -36.76 -5.89 6.95
N ARG A 29 -36.54 -7.16 7.32
CA ARG A 29 -35.95 -7.50 8.61
C ARG A 29 -34.51 -7.00 8.62
N SER A 30 -34.07 -6.40 9.73
CA SER A 30 -32.63 -6.16 9.88
C SER A 30 -31.96 -7.51 9.72
N LEU A 31 -31.09 -7.64 8.72
CA LEU A 31 -30.18 -8.78 8.64
C LEU A 31 -29.52 -8.82 10.03
N GLY A 32 -29.74 -9.91 10.76
CA GLY A 32 -29.11 -10.08 12.08
C GLY A 32 -27.60 -9.89 11.97
N ARG A 33 -26.89 -9.91 13.09
CA ARG A 33 -25.42 -9.88 13.04
C ARG A 33 -24.96 -10.97 12.07
N VAL A 34 -24.21 -10.59 11.03
CA VAL A 34 -23.70 -11.54 10.03
C VAL A 34 -22.83 -12.55 10.76
N VAL A 35 -23.33 -13.77 10.94
CA VAL A 35 -22.59 -14.90 11.49
C VAL A 35 -21.83 -15.52 10.34
N ASN A 36 -20.64 -15.00 10.08
CA ASN A 36 -19.74 -15.53 9.06
C ASN A 36 -18.73 -16.45 9.77
N GLU A 37 -19.18 -17.58 10.32
CA GLU A 37 -18.26 -18.55 10.93
C GLU A 37 -17.35 -19.14 9.85
N ARG A 38 -16.06 -19.21 10.14
CA ARG A 38 -15.09 -19.78 9.22
C ARG A 38 -15.36 -21.29 9.11
N PRO A 39 -15.58 -21.85 7.90
CA PRO A 39 -15.63 -23.29 7.74
C PRO A 39 -14.35 -23.92 8.30
N GLN A 40 -14.45 -25.01 9.06
CA GLN A 40 -13.27 -25.81 9.40
C GLN A 40 -12.58 -26.18 8.08
N SER A 41 -11.38 -25.66 7.88
CA SER A 41 -10.69 -25.50 6.59
C SER A 41 -10.96 -26.62 5.58
N VAL A 42 -11.64 -26.32 4.47
CA VAL A 42 -11.85 -27.29 3.38
C VAL A 42 -10.62 -27.38 2.45
N LEU A 43 -9.58 -26.58 2.67
CA LEU A 43 -8.40 -26.58 1.79
C LEU A 43 -7.13 -26.47 2.63
N GLY A 44 -6.30 -27.53 2.63
CA GLY A 44 -5.03 -27.64 3.36
C GLY A 44 -3.92 -26.70 2.86
N ASN A 45 -4.24 -25.45 2.53
CA ASN A 45 -3.29 -24.41 2.17
C ASN A 45 -3.14 -23.42 3.34
N GLU A 46 -2.01 -23.50 4.02
CA GLU A 46 -1.68 -22.66 5.19
C GLU A 46 -1.65 -21.16 4.84
N GLU A 47 -1.15 -20.79 3.65
CA GLU A 47 -1.05 -19.40 3.19
C GLU A 47 -2.43 -18.78 2.99
N ARG A 48 -3.32 -19.50 2.30
CA ARG A 48 -4.72 -19.06 2.15
C ARG A 48 -5.39 -18.95 3.51
N THR A 49 -5.05 -19.87 4.42
CA THR A 49 -5.64 -19.89 5.75
C THR A 49 -5.29 -18.63 6.55
N ILE A 50 -4.02 -18.22 6.54
CA ILE A 50 -3.57 -17.01 7.24
C ILE A 50 -4.06 -15.74 6.54
N TYR A 51 -4.07 -15.70 5.20
CA TYR A 51 -4.60 -14.57 4.43
C TYR A 51 -6.06 -14.27 4.80
N GLU A 52 -6.93 -15.29 4.79
CA GLU A 52 -8.34 -15.14 5.14
C GLU A 52 -8.51 -14.71 6.61
N ALA A 53 -7.72 -15.28 7.53
CA ALA A 53 -7.76 -14.91 8.95
C ALA A 53 -7.41 -13.43 9.18
N LEU A 54 -6.36 -12.94 8.49
CA LEU A 54 -5.94 -11.54 8.56
C LEU A 54 -7.02 -10.60 7.99
N CYS A 55 -7.62 -10.97 6.85
CA CYS A 55 -8.70 -10.18 6.26
C CYS A 55 -9.96 -10.12 7.11
N ARG A 56 -10.15 -11.10 7.98
CA ARG A 56 -11.26 -11.18 8.95
C ARG A 56 -10.91 -10.61 10.32
N ASN A 57 -9.69 -10.07 10.47
CA ASN A 57 -9.15 -9.55 11.72
C ASN A 57 -9.16 -10.59 12.88
N GLU A 58 -8.94 -11.86 12.55
CA GLU A 58 -8.93 -12.99 13.50
C GLU A 58 -7.56 -13.21 14.15
N VAL A 59 -6.52 -12.52 13.65
CA VAL A 59 -5.15 -12.64 14.15
C VAL A 59 -4.81 -11.39 14.95
N PRO A 60 -4.87 -11.42 16.30
CA PRO A 60 -4.53 -10.28 17.11
C PRO A 60 -3.03 -9.98 17.05
N VAL A 61 -2.68 -8.69 17.08
CA VAL A 61 -1.30 -8.25 17.28
C VAL A 61 -0.96 -8.35 18.76
N SER A 62 0.23 -8.83 19.10
CA SER A 62 0.64 -8.97 20.51
C SER A 62 0.72 -7.61 21.20
N GLU A 63 0.33 -7.52 22.48
CA GLU A 63 0.43 -6.28 23.26
C GLU A 63 1.86 -5.75 23.32
N LYS A 64 2.85 -6.66 23.36
CA LYS A 64 4.28 -6.35 23.30
C LYS A 64 4.69 -5.64 22.02
N ASP A 65 4.07 -5.97 20.89
CA ASP A 65 4.37 -5.30 19.62
C ASP A 65 3.61 -3.99 19.50
N ILE A 66 2.36 -3.95 19.98
CA ILE A 66 1.57 -2.70 20.06
C ILE A 66 2.27 -1.66 20.94
N SER A 67 2.82 -2.07 22.08
CA SER A 67 3.49 -1.15 23.02
C SER A 67 4.76 -0.51 22.47
N LYS A 68 5.32 -1.02 21.37
CA LYS A 68 6.48 -0.43 20.69
C LYS A 68 6.07 0.62 19.67
N LEU A 69 4.85 0.58 19.16
CA LEU A 69 4.39 1.47 18.10
C LEU A 69 4.36 2.91 18.61
N TYR A 70 4.82 3.84 17.79
CA TYR A 70 4.76 5.26 18.09
C TYR A 70 4.68 6.08 16.81
N CYS A 71 4.27 7.34 16.96
CA CYS A 71 4.19 8.33 15.89
C CYS A 71 5.27 9.39 16.06
N TYR A 72 5.77 9.92 14.96
CA TYR A 72 6.74 11.02 14.96
C TYR A 72 6.55 11.95 13.77
N TYR A 73 7.13 13.14 13.88
CA TYR A 73 7.24 14.09 12.77
C TYR A 73 8.59 13.92 12.10
N LYS A 74 8.60 13.55 10.82
CA LYS A 74 9.81 13.48 10.00
C LYS A 74 10.21 14.88 9.54
N ARG A 75 11.41 15.32 9.94
CA ARG A 75 12.00 16.66 9.71
C ARG A 75 13.46 16.60 9.25
N ASP A 76 13.86 15.51 8.62
CA ASP A 76 15.25 15.21 8.26
C ASP A 76 15.72 15.88 6.96
N ARG A 77 14.88 16.72 6.35
CA ARG A 77 15.22 17.52 5.17
C ARG A 77 14.88 19.00 5.42
N PRO A 78 15.59 19.96 4.79
CA PRO A 78 15.40 21.39 5.07
C PRO A 78 13.94 21.84 4.95
N TYR A 79 13.25 21.43 3.87
CA TYR A 79 11.84 21.75 3.65
C TYR A 79 10.92 21.15 4.73
N LEU A 80 11.24 19.95 5.23
CA LEU A 80 10.42 19.23 6.21
C LEU A 80 10.51 19.81 7.63
N VAL A 81 11.44 20.73 7.89
CA VAL A 81 11.46 21.50 9.14
C VAL A 81 10.17 22.34 9.27
N TYR A 82 9.72 22.93 8.15
CA TYR A 82 8.52 23.77 8.09
C TYR A 82 7.26 22.99 7.73
N ALA A 83 7.39 21.95 6.91
CA ALA A 83 6.29 21.08 6.49
C ALA A 83 6.55 19.63 6.91
N PRO A 84 6.51 19.31 8.22
CA PRO A 84 6.85 17.99 8.71
C PRO A 84 5.85 16.93 8.24
N ILE A 85 6.36 15.74 7.94
CA ILE A 85 5.52 14.61 7.57
C ILE A 85 5.18 13.79 8.81
N LYS A 86 3.90 13.54 9.03
CA LYS A 86 3.38 12.69 10.10
C LYS A 86 3.66 11.23 9.74
N VAL A 87 4.36 10.52 10.62
CA VAL A 87 4.69 9.10 10.44
C VAL A 87 4.15 8.30 11.63
N GLU A 88 3.44 7.22 11.34
CA GLU A 88 2.98 6.23 12.31
C GLU A 88 3.65 4.89 11.99
N ILE A 89 4.47 4.37 12.90
CA ILE A 89 5.09 3.06 12.72
C ILE A 89 4.04 1.97 12.98
N LYS A 90 3.83 1.10 11.99
CA LYS A 90 2.95 -0.08 12.11
C LYS A 90 3.73 -1.35 12.45
N ARG A 91 5.00 -1.42 12.04
CA ARG A 91 5.88 -2.56 12.31
C ARG A 91 7.34 -2.13 12.21
N PHE A 92 8.20 -2.69 13.05
CA PHE A 92 9.65 -2.44 13.04
C PHE A 92 10.45 -3.47 12.24
N ASN A 93 9.92 -4.68 12.05
CA ASN A 93 10.64 -5.76 11.40
C ASN A 93 9.70 -6.66 10.57
N PRO A 94 9.66 -6.52 9.23
CA PRO A 94 10.26 -5.43 8.45
C PRO A 94 9.60 -4.09 8.79
N LEU A 95 10.29 -2.98 8.50
CA LEU A 95 9.75 -1.65 8.74
C LEU A 95 8.55 -1.40 7.82
N ALA A 96 7.39 -1.15 8.42
CA ALA A 96 6.19 -0.70 7.72
C ALA A 96 5.60 0.50 8.46
N VAL A 97 5.29 1.56 7.73
CA VAL A 97 4.78 2.82 8.30
C VAL A 97 3.57 3.31 7.52
N LEU A 98 2.69 4.03 8.21
CA LEU A 98 1.76 4.95 7.57
C LEU A 98 2.36 6.34 7.60
N PHE A 99 2.51 6.94 6.43
CA PHE A 99 2.50 8.39 6.33
C PHE A 99 1.06 8.84 6.49
N LYS A 100 0.83 9.94 7.22
CA LYS A 100 -0.52 10.46 7.44
C LYS A 100 -0.79 11.70 6.61
N GLU A 101 -1.98 11.80 6.03
CA GLU A 101 -2.48 13.00 5.33
C GLU A 101 -1.56 13.51 4.18
N ILE A 102 -1.07 12.61 3.33
CA ILE A 102 -0.12 12.92 2.25
C ILE A 102 -0.82 13.25 0.94
N MET A 103 -2.12 13.04 0.82
CA MET A 103 -2.88 13.45 -0.36
C MET A 103 -4.20 14.08 0.09
N SER A 104 -4.47 15.29 -0.39
CA SER A 104 -5.72 16.00 -0.09
C SER A 104 -6.89 15.47 -0.93
N ASP A 105 -8.13 15.81 -0.55
CA ASP A 105 -9.33 15.49 -1.33
C ASP A 105 -9.30 16.06 -2.76
N GLU A 106 -8.73 17.26 -2.92
CA GLU A 106 -8.57 17.88 -4.24
C GLU A 106 -7.59 17.11 -5.11
N GLU A 107 -6.44 16.73 -4.54
CA GLU A 107 -5.45 15.93 -5.26
C GLU A 107 -6.01 14.54 -5.62
N ILE A 108 -6.71 13.89 -4.69
CA ILE A 108 -7.41 12.61 -4.95
C ILE A 108 -8.36 12.76 -6.14
N ARG A 109 -9.22 13.78 -6.13
CA ARG A 109 -10.20 14.00 -7.21
C ARG A 109 -9.50 14.13 -8.57
N ILE A 110 -8.43 14.92 -8.64
CA ILE A 110 -7.67 15.12 -9.88
C ILE A 110 -7.02 13.81 -10.35
N VAL A 111 -6.40 13.05 -9.44
CA VAL A 111 -5.79 11.75 -9.78
C VAL A 111 -6.85 10.78 -10.28
N GLU A 112 -8.01 10.71 -9.64
CA GLU A 112 -9.13 9.86 -10.07
C GLU A 112 -9.70 10.29 -11.43
N GLU A 113 -9.88 11.59 -11.67
CA GLU A 113 -10.33 12.13 -12.97
C GLU A 113 -9.39 11.77 -14.12
N LEU A 114 -8.07 11.85 -13.89
CA LEU A 114 -7.07 11.46 -14.87
C LEU A 114 -7.05 9.93 -15.11
N ALA A 115 -7.31 9.14 -14.06
CA ALA A 115 -7.31 7.68 -14.12
C ALA A 115 -8.56 7.09 -14.78
N LEU A 116 -9.74 7.64 -14.49
CA LEU A 116 -11.05 7.15 -14.93
C LEU A 116 -11.13 6.77 -16.42
N PRO A 117 -10.70 7.60 -17.39
CA PRO A 117 -10.80 7.26 -18.82
C PRO A 117 -9.86 6.11 -19.23
N ARG A 118 -8.84 5.79 -18.43
CA ARG A 118 -7.82 4.77 -18.73
C ARG A 118 -7.97 3.50 -17.90
N LEU A 119 -8.93 3.46 -16.96
CA LEU A 119 -9.15 2.30 -16.10
C LEU A 119 -9.53 1.06 -16.93
N ALA A 120 -8.56 0.18 -17.13
CA ALA A 120 -8.73 -1.13 -17.72
C ALA A 120 -8.60 -2.21 -16.66
N ARG A 121 -9.05 -3.43 -16.96
CA ARG A 121 -8.84 -4.58 -16.06
C ARG A 121 -7.34 -4.73 -15.79
N ALA A 122 -6.96 -4.76 -14.52
CA ALA A 122 -5.57 -4.82 -14.13
C ALA A 122 -4.88 -6.07 -14.70
N THR A 123 -3.65 -5.89 -15.13
CA THR A 123 -2.76 -6.98 -15.57
C THR A 123 -1.72 -7.23 -14.49
N VAL A 124 -1.11 -8.41 -14.53
CA VAL A 124 0.02 -8.81 -13.68
C VAL A 124 1.17 -9.23 -14.59
N HIS A 125 2.40 -9.08 -14.10
CA HIS A 125 3.57 -9.58 -14.79
C HIS A 125 3.66 -11.09 -14.58
N ASP A 126 3.56 -11.87 -15.64
CA ASP A 126 3.70 -13.32 -15.57
C ASP A 126 5.17 -13.67 -15.30
N SER A 127 5.44 -14.41 -14.23
CA SER A 127 6.80 -14.74 -13.78
C SER A 127 7.58 -15.60 -14.77
N THR A 128 6.88 -16.35 -15.64
CA THR A 128 7.49 -17.30 -16.57
C THR A 128 7.75 -16.68 -17.94
N SER A 129 6.81 -15.86 -18.43
CA SER A 129 6.87 -15.28 -19.78
C SER A 129 7.28 -13.80 -19.79
N GLY A 130 7.30 -13.12 -18.65
CA GLY A 130 7.60 -11.70 -18.53
C GLY A 130 6.55 -10.77 -19.17
N LYS A 131 5.37 -11.31 -19.52
CA LYS A 131 4.30 -10.56 -20.21
C LYS A 131 3.20 -10.13 -19.24
N LEU A 132 2.52 -9.05 -19.58
CA LEU A 132 1.33 -8.60 -18.86
C LEU A 132 0.12 -9.48 -19.23
N VAL A 133 -0.44 -10.18 -18.24
CA VAL A 133 -1.60 -11.07 -18.41
C VAL A 133 -2.74 -10.69 -17.47
N HIS A 134 -3.99 -11.03 -17.83
CA HIS A 134 -5.12 -10.92 -16.91
C HIS A 134 -5.16 -12.11 -15.96
N ALA A 135 -5.05 -11.84 -14.67
CA ALA A 135 -5.17 -12.86 -13.63
C ALA A 135 -6.60 -12.99 -13.11
N THR A 136 -6.98 -14.20 -12.72
CA THR A 136 -8.19 -14.45 -11.92
C THR A 136 -8.01 -14.02 -10.47
N TYR A 137 -6.78 -14.07 -9.97
CA TYR A 137 -6.38 -13.75 -8.60
C TYR A 137 -6.13 -12.24 -8.34
N ARG A 138 -6.35 -11.38 -9.35
CA ARG A 138 -6.35 -9.91 -9.20
C ARG A 138 -7.61 -9.35 -9.84
N ILE A 139 -8.53 -8.87 -9.00
CA ILE A 139 -9.81 -8.31 -9.43
C ILE A 139 -9.82 -6.81 -9.14
N SER A 140 -9.17 -6.04 -10.01
CA SER A 140 -9.17 -4.58 -9.97
C SER A 140 -9.12 -3.98 -11.38
N LYS A 141 -9.39 -2.67 -11.46
CA LYS A 141 -9.05 -1.86 -12.64
C LYS A 141 -7.85 -0.98 -12.30
N SER A 142 -6.97 -0.74 -13.26
CA SER A 142 -5.79 0.10 -13.08
C SER A 142 -5.60 1.07 -14.24
N ALA A 143 -5.03 2.22 -13.95
CA ALA A 143 -4.50 3.19 -14.90
C ALA A 143 -3.09 3.58 -14.46
N TRP A 144 -2.26 3.93 -15.44
CA TRP A 144 -0.92 4.44 -15.21
C TRP A 144 -0.88 5.93 -15.56
N LEU A 145 -0.31 6.72 -14.65
CA LEU A 145 -0.25 8.17 -14.72
C LEU A 145 1.20 8.64 -14.59
N LYS A 146 1.69 9.36 -15.59
CA LYS A 146 3.04 9.92 -15.60
C LYS A 146 3.09 11.24 -14.85
N GLY A 147 4.21 11.51 -14.18
CA GLY A 147 4.39 12.71 -13.36
C GLY A 147 4.19 14.03 -14.14
N TRP A 148 4.63 14.07 -15.40
CA TRP A 148 4.52 15.26 -16.25
C TRP A 148 3.13 15.50 -16.86
N GLU A 149 2.16 14.60 -16.64
CA GLU A 149 0.81 14.78 -17.18
C GLU A 149 0.00 15.84 -16.45
N HIS A 150 0.30 16.09 -15.18
CA HIS A 150 -0.39 17.09 -14.37
C HIS A 150 0.47 17.53 -13.19
N GLU A 151 0.41 18.81 -12.81
CA GLU A 151 1.21 19.36 -11.70
C GLU A 151 1.01 18.62 -10.37
N VAL A 152 -0.20 18.15 -10.09
CA VAL A 152 -0.52 17.33 -8.90
C VAL A 152 0.29 16.05 -8.88
N LEU A 153 0.48 15.39 -10.03
CA LEU A 153 1.23 14.13 -10.12
C LEU A 153 2.73 14.39 -9.90
N ASP A 154 3.27 15.48 -10.46
CA ASP A 154 4.64 15.91 -10.19
C ASP A 154 4.86 16.27 -8.71
N ARG A 155 3.97 17.08 -8.11
CA ARG A 155 4.02 17.41 -6.68
C ARG A 155 3.95 16.16 -5.81
N LEU A 156 3.12 15.18 -6.18
CA LEU A 156 3.01 13.91 -5.46
C LEU A 156 4.31 13.11 -5.51
N ASN A 157 4.97 13.02 -6.67
CA ASN A 157 6.28 12.36 -6.78
C ASN A 157 7.33 13.06 -5.89
N LYS A 158 7.40 14.40 -5.91
CA LYS A 158 8.29 15.16 -5.02
C LYS A 158 7.98 14.92 -3.55
N ARG A 159 6.71 14.79 -3.18
CA ARG A 159 6.29 14.45 -1.82
C ARG A 159 6.73 13.04 -1.42
N ILE A 160 6.60 12.06 -2.32
CA ILE A 160 7.05 10.69 -2.09
C ILE A 160 8.57 10.64 -1.90
N ASP A 161 9.33 11.38 -2.70
CA ASP A 161 10.77 11.53 -2.54
C ASP A 161 11.13 12.03 -1.13
N MET A 162 10.50 13.13 -0.70
CA MET A 162 10.72 13.71 0.62
C MET A 162 10.31 12.78 1.77
N MET A 163 9.20 12.05 1.62
CA MET A 163 8.68 11.21 2.70
C MET A 163 9.45 9.89 2.86
N THR A 164 9.99 9.34 1.77
CA THR A 164 10.68 8.04 1.77
C THR A 164 12.20 8.15 1.84
N ASN A 165 12.75 9.33 1.53
CA ASN A 165 14.17 9.55 1.21
C ASN A 165 14.70 8.80 -0.01
N LEU A 166 13.83 8.23 -0.85
CA LEU A 166 14.23 7.53 -2.06
C LEU A 166 14.03 8.40 -3.30
N GLU A 167 14.84 8.21 -4.33
CA GLU A 167 14.78 8.89 -5.62
C GLU A 167 13.61 8.39 -6.48
N MET A 168 12.98 9.31 -7.21
CA MET A 168 11.80 9.05 -8.06
C MET A 168 12.13 8.95 -9.54
N GLU A 169 13.32 9.37 -9.98
CA GLU A 169 13.71 9.38 -11.41
C GLU A 169 13.56 8.01 -12.07
N THR A 170 14.00 6.94 -11.41
CA THR A 170 13.90 5.55 -11.89
C THR A 170 12.65 4.84 -11.40
N ALA A 171 11.84 5.49 -10.56
CA ALA A 171 10.63 4.91 -10.00
C ALA A 171 9.51 4.84 -11.05
N GLU A 172 8.69 3.80 -10.98
CA GLU A 172 7.62 3.57 -11.95
C GLU A 172 6.56 4.67 -11.93
N GLU A 173 5.76 4.74 -12.99
CA GLU A 173 4.59 5.62 -13.06
C GLU A 173 3.59 5.32 -11.93
N LEU A 174 2.77 6.31 -11.58
CA LEU A 174 1.75 6.13 -10.54
C LEU A 174 0.66 5.17 -11.07
N GLN A 175 0.51 4.03 -10.40
CA GLN A 175 -0.52 3.06 -10.76
C GLN A 175 -1.77 3.25 -9.88
N THR A 176 -2.73 4.02 -10.37
CA THR A 176 -4.02 4.24 -9.72
C THR A 176 -4.96 3.06 -9.99
N GLN A 177 -5.57 2.53 -8.94
CA GLN A 177 -6.34 1.31 -8.95
C GLN A 177 -7.69 1.49 -8.28
N ASN A 178 -8.69 0.80 -8.81
CA ASN A 178 -10.04 0.74 -8.28
C ASN A 178 -10.45 -0.73 -8.02
N TYR A 179 -10.87 -1.00 -6.78
CA TYR A 179 -11.46 -2.26 -6.35
C TYR A 179 -12.92 -2.00 -5.95
N GLY A 180 -13.84 -2.59 -6.71
CA GLY A 180 -15.25 -2.69 -6.31
C GLY A 180 -15.50 -3.80 -5.29
N ILE A 181 -16.76 -4.08 -4.99
CA ILE A 181 -17.16 -5.17 -4.10
C ILE A 181 -16.55 -6.50 -4.57
N GLY A 182 -15.93 -7.24 -3.65
CA GLY A 182 -15.22 -8.50 -3.91
C GLY A 182 -13.85 -8.32 -4.58
N GLY A 183 -13.50 -7.11 -5.01
CA GLY A 183 -12.20 -6.81 -5.58
C GLY A 183 -11.09 -7.06 -4.56
N HIS A 184 -10.07 -7.82 -4.98
CA HIS A 184 -8.95 -8.25 -4.14
C HIS A 184 -7.70 -8.45 -5.00
N TYR A 185 -6.59 -8.73 -4.33
CA TYR A 185 -5.35 -9.18 -4.95
C TYR A 185 -4.68 -10.21 -4.03
N ASP A 186 -4.54 -11.43 -4.51
CA ASP A 186 -3.93 -12.55 -3.77
C ASP A 186 -2.48 -12.25 -3.33
N PRO A 187 -1.96 -13.02 -2.33
CA PRO A 187 -0.60 -12.87 -1.84
C PRO A 187 0.48 -12.86 -2.93
N HIS A 188 1.25 -11.79 -2.99
CA HIS A 188 2.31 -11.57 -3.97
C HIS A 188 3.51 -10.82 -3.37
N PHE A 189 4.57 -10.71 -4.17
CA PHE A 189 5.70 -9.83 -3.93
C PHE A 189 5.67 -8.70 -4.94
N ASP A 190 6.13 -7.52 -4.51
CA ASP A 190 6.34 -6.41 -5.42
C ASP A 190 7.72 -6.44 -6.07
N HIS A 191 8.72 -7.04 -5.41
CA HIS A 191 10.04 -7.26 -6.00
C HIS A 191 10.04 -8.51 -6.91
N ALA A 192 10.94 -8.52 -7.89
CA ALA A 192 11.27 -9.74 -8.63
C ALA A 192 11.98 -10.74 -7.71
N ARG A 193 11.70 -12.04 -7.90
CA ARG A 193 12.41 -13.13 -7.19
C ARG A 193 13.68 -13.54 -7.94
N LYS A 194 14.58 -14.27 -7.27
CA LYS A 194 15.87 -14.70 -7.86
C LYS A 194 15.69 -15.53 -9.12
N GLU A 195 14.62 -16.31 -9.18
CA GLU A 195 14.28 -17.16 -10.32
C GLU A 195 13.73 -16.35 -11.51
N GLU A 196 13.24 -15.14 -11.26
CA GLU A 196 12.61 -14.25 -12.25
C GLU A 196 13.66 -13.36 -12.91
N THR A 197 14.63 -14.00 -13.54
CA THR A 197 15.85 -13.32 -14.04
C THR A 197 15.57 -12.28 -15.13
N GLU A 198 14.44 -12.33 -15.83
CA GLU A 198 14.10 -11.37 -16.88
C GLU A 198 13.41 -10.09 -16.38
N SER A 199 12.95 -10.07 -15.13
CA SER A 199 12.25 -8.92 -14.57
C SER A 199 13.18 -7.71 -14.50
N PHE A 200 12.71 -6.57 -15.03
CA PHE A 200 13.42 -5.27 -15.05
C PHE A 200 14.75 -5.22 -15.81
N LYS A 201 15.23 -6.33 -16.40
CA LYS A 201 16.47 -6.34 -17.21
C LYS A 201 16.43 -5.32 -18.35
N SER A 202 15.31 -5.22 -19.04
CA SER A 202 15.12 -4.28 -20.16
C SER A 202 15.06 -2.81 -19.72
N LEU A 203 14.63 -2.55 -18.47
CA LEU A 203 14.57 -1.20 -17.91
C LEU A 203 15.93 -0.75 -17.37
N GLY A 204 16.78 -1.69 -16.92
CA GLY A 204 18.08 -1.38 -16.34
C GLY A 204 17.97 -0.52 -15.07
N THR A 205 16.83 -0.57 -14.37
CA THR A 205 16.53 0.20 -13.16
C THR A 205 16.80 -0.59 -11.88
N GLY A 206 17.11 -1.88 -11.98
CA GLY A 206 17.25 -2.77 -10.82
C GLY A 206 15.89 -3.22 -10.27
N ASN A 207 15.89 -3.94 -9.16
CA ASN A 207 14.66 -4.45 -8.56
C ASN A 207 13.88 -3.33 -7.84
N ARG A 208 12.63 -3.59 -7.47
CA ARG A 208 11.82 -2.64 -6.70
C ARG A 208 12.26 -2.67 -5.25
N VAL A 209 12.90 -1.61 -4.78
CA VAL A 209 13.42 -1.49 -3.41
C VAL A 209 12.33 -1.23 -2.38
N ALA A 210 11.27 -0.52 -2.76
CA ALA A 210 10.20 -0.14 -1.86
C ALA A 210 8.87 0.10 -2.59
N THR A 211 7.79 0.04 -1.82
CA THR A 211 6.42 0.33 -2.28
C THR A 211 5.80 1.42 -1.42
N VAL A 212 5.13 2.34 -2.09
CA VAL A 212 4.19 3.29 -1.48
C VAL A 212 2.79 2.98 -2.02
N LEU A 213 1.83 2.76 -1.12
CA LEU A 213 0.43 2.53 -1.42
C LEU A 213 -0.40 3.65 -0.78
N ILE A 214 -0.88 4.59 -1.58
CA ILE A 214 -1.68 5.74 -1.13
C ILE A 214 -3.16 5.38 -1.17
N TYR A 215 -3.89 5.62 -0.08
CA TYR A 215 -5.33 5.35 0.03
C TYR A 215 -6.15 6.60 -0.31
N HIS A 216 -6.89 6.53 -1.42
CA HIS A 216 -7.80 7.59 -1.84
C HIS A 216 -9.18 7.46 -1.19
N SER A 217 -9.53 6.25 -0.75
CA SER A 217 -10.78 5.96 -0.09
C SER A 217 -10.60 4.95 1.04
N GLU A 218 -11.56 4.98 1.95
CA GLU A 218 -11.67 4.08 3.10
C GLU A 218 -12.95 3.27 2.93
N PRO A 219 -12.87 2.00 2.48
CA PRO A 219 -14.02 1.11 2.46
C PRO A 219 -14.59 0.94 3.86
N VAL A 220 -15.92 0.86 3.96
CA VAL A 220 -16.61 0.66 5.25
C VAL A 220 -16.24 -0.69 5.86
N TYR A 221 -16.10 -1.73 5.02
CA TYR A 221 -15.65 -3.05 5.43
C TYR A 221 -14.74 -3.70 4.38
N GLY A 222 -13.73 -4.42 4.86
CA GLY A 222 -12.75 -5.12 4.02
C GLY A 222 -11.69 -4.18 3.44
N GLY A 223 -11.06 -4.57 2.33
CA GLY A 223 -10.08 -3.74 1.64
C GLY A 223 -8.73 -3.54 2.34
N GLY A 224 -8.48 -4.22 3.47
CA GLY A 224 -7.18 -4.24 4.16
C GLY A 224 -6.02 -4.63 3.26
N THR A 225 -4.83 -4.11 3.55
CA THR A 225 -3.56 -4.67 3.06
C THR A 225 -3.00 -5.58 4.15
N VAL A 226 -2.77 -6.85 3.84
CA VAL A 226 -2.31 -7.84 4.81
C VAL A 226 -0.95 -8.40 4.41
N PHE A 227 -0.12 -8.67 5.40
CA PHE A 227 1.19 -9.29 5.24
C PHE A 227 1.16 -10.67 5.89
N THR A 228 1.20 -11.72 5.07
CA THR A 228 0.91 -13.10 5.49
C THR A 228 1.99 -13.65 6.42
N ASP A 229 3.25 -13.44 6.07
CA ASP A 229 4.40 -14.01 6.78
C ASP A 229 4.57 -13.40 8.17
N VAL A 230 4.38 -12.09 8.28
CA VAL A 230 4.49 -11.35 9.56
C VAL A 230 3.17 -11.21 10.31
N LYS A 231 2.10 -11.82 9.76
CA LYS A 231 0.78 -11.89 10.37
C LYS A 231 0.26 -10.51 10.79
N SER A 232 0.26 -9.58 9.84
CA SER A 232 -0.12 -8.17 10.07
C SER A 232 -1.21 -7.73 9.11
N ALA A 233 -2.07 -6.83 9.57
CA ALA A 233 -3.04 -6.14 8.72
C ALA A 233 -2.92 -4.62 8.89
N VAL A 234 -3.07 -3.89 7.79
CA VAL A 234 -3.21 -2.44 7.76
C VAL A 234 -4.47 -2.12 6.97
N PHE A 235 -5.46 -1.54 7.63
CA PHE A 235 -6.70 -1.13 6.98
C PHE A 235 -6.52 0.25 6.32
N PRO A 236 -7.16 0.49 5.16
CA PRO A 236 -7.08 1.78 4.48
C PRO A 236 -7.53 2.89 5.41
N THR A 237 -6.79 4.00 5.41
CA THR A 237 -7.25 5.27 5.97
C THR A 237 -7.14 6.30 4.87
N LYS A 238 -8.25 6.97 4.55
CA LYS A 238 -8.24 7.95 3.45
C LYS A 238 -7.18 9.02 3.70
N HIS A 239 -6.51 9.49 2.64
CA HIS A 239 -5.39 10.45 2.64
C HIS A 239 -4.03 9.87 3.08
N ASP A 240 -4.02 8.70 3.72
CA ASP A 240 -2.80 8.07 4.21
C ASP A 240 -2.08 7.26 3.13
N ALA A 241 -0.81 6.93 3.39
CA ALA A 241 -0.01 6.08 2.52
C ALA A 241 0.76 5.07 3.34
N LEU A 242 0.55 3.79 3.01
CA LEU A 242 1.33 2.68 3.55
C LEU A 242 2.64 2.57 2.78
N PHE A 243 3.74 2.44 3.53
CA PHE A 243 5.08 2.26 2.98
C PHE A 243 5.79 1.09 3.63
N TRP A 244 6.52 0.32 2.82
CA TRP A 244 7.45 -0.70 3.25
C TRP A 244 8.60 -0.86 2.24
N TYR A 245 9.74 -1.38 2.71
CA TYR A 245 10.82 -1.81 1.84
C TYR A 245 10.57 -3.25 1.37
N ASN A 246 10.73 -3.52 0.08
CA ASN A 246 10.61 -4.85 -0.51
C ASN A 246 11.92 -5.64 -0.44
N LEU A 247 13.05 -4.93 -0.32
CA LEU A 247 14.38 -5.50 -0.25
C LEU A 247 15.02 -5.18 1.10
N GLN A 248 15.84 -6.08 1.60
CA GLN A 248 16.69 -5.87 2.75
C GLN A 248 17.78 -4.82 2.41
N LYS A 249 18.49 -4.31 3.43
CA LYS A 249 19.62 -3.40 3.19
C LYS A 249 20.75 -4.03 2.39
N THR A 250 20.81 -5.36 2.33
CA THR A 250 21.77 -6.10 1.49
C THR A 250 21.41 -6.08 0.00
N GLY A 251 20.21 -5.59 -0.38
CA GLY A 251 19.65 -5.71 -1.73
C GLY A 251 18.89 -7.02 -1.97
N GLU A 252 18.98 -7.96 -1.04
CA GLU A 252 18.25 -9.23 -1.12
C GLU A 252 16.74 -9.05 -0.91
N SER A 253 15.95 -9.83 -1.64
CA SER A 253 14.50 -9.89 -1.48
C SER A 253 14.08 -10.15 -0.02
N ASP A 254 13.11 -9.40 0.48
CA ASP A 254 12.55 -9.62 1.82
C ASP A 254 11.24 -10.40 1.73
N THR A 255 11.31 -11.71 1.97
CA THR A 255 10.14 -12.60 1.88
C THR A 255 9.02 -12.22 2.87
N ARG A 256 9.36 -11.50 3.95
CA ARG A 256 8.40 -11.06 4.98
C ARG A 256 7.44 -9.99 4.46
N THR A 257 7.73 -9.42 3.30
CA THR A 257 6.92 -8.40 2.62
C THR A 257 5.83 -9.02 1.74
N ARG A 258 5.68 -10.35 1.78
CA ARG A 258 4.59 -11.06 1.10
C ARG A 258 3.24 -10.52 1.56
N HIS A 259 2.51 -9.91 0.64
CA HIS A 259 1.33 -9.13 0.97
C HIS A 259 0.19 -9.33 -0.02
N ALA A 260 -1.01 -8.99 0.42
CA ALA A 260 -2.25 -9.14 -0.34
C ALA A 260 -3.19 -7.97 -0.07
N ALA A 261 -4.13 -7.74 -0.98
CA ALA A 261 -5.26 -6.84 -0.76
C ALA A 261 -6.52 -7.67 -0.47
N CYS A 262 -7.04 -7.52 0.75
CA CYS A 262 -8.28 -8.16 1.17
C CYS A 262 -9.48 -7.73 0.31
N PRO A 263 -10.48 -8.61 0.15
CA PRO A 263 -11.70 -8.26 -0.56
C PRO A 263 -12.38 -7.03 0.03
N VAL A 264 -12.83 -6.11 -0.83
CA VAL A 264 -13.73 -5.03 -0.41
C VAL A 264 -15.11 -5.63 -0.16
N LEU A 265 -15.63 -5.50 1.06
CA LEU A 265 -16.94 -6.05 1.43
C LEU A 265 -18.05 -5.00 1.30
N LEU A 266 -17.75 -3.75 1.69
CA LEU A 266 -18.69 -2.64 1.57
C LEU A 266 -17.94 -1.34 1.24
N GLY A 267 -18.41 -0.65 0.19
CA GLY A 267 -17.81 0.56 -0.33
C GLY A 267 -16.96 0.30 -1.58
N VAL A 268 -15.98 1.16 -1.80
CA VAL A 268 -15.04 1.08 -2.93
C VAL A 268 -13.65 1.44 -2.42
N LYS A 269 -12.63 0.71 -2.85
CA LYS A 269 -11.23 1.01 -2.53
C LYS A 269 -10.55 1.61 -3.76
N TRP A 270 -10.13 2.85 -3.64
CA TRP A 270 -9.24 3.51 -4.57
C TRP A 270 -7.87 3.67 -3.93
N VAL A 271 -6.83 3.31 -4.67
CA VAL A 271 -5.45 3.43 -4.22
C VAL A 271 -4.53 3.83 -5.36
N THR A 272 -3.38 4.41 -5.04
CA THR A 272 -2.29 4.61 -6.00
C THR A 272 -1.03 3.95 -5.49
N ASN A 273 -0.46 3.06 -6.30
CA ASN A 273 0.86 2.47 -6.07
C ASN A 273 1.94 3.34 -6.70
N LYS A 274 3.06 3.45 -6.00
CA LYS A 274 4.34 3.91 -6.53
C LYS A 274 5.40 2.88 -6.15
N TRP A 275 6.01 2.28 -7.16
CA TRP A 275 7.13 1.36 -7.00
C TRP A 275 8.43 2.09 -7.27
N ILE A 276 9.36 1.97 -6.32
CA ILE A 276 10.64 2.67 -6.34
C ILE A 276 11.73 1.64 -6.62
N HIS A 277 12.64 1.95 -7.53
CA HIS A 277 13.71 1.04 -7.95
C HIS A 277 15.01 1.30 -7.20
N GLU A 278 15.90 0.30 -7.19
CA GLU A 278 17.22 0.38 -6.56
C GLU A 278 18.14 1.43 -7.20
N ARG A 279 18.12 1.55 -8.54
CA ARG A 279 19.00 2.48 -9.26
C ARG A 279 18.68 3.93 -8.90
N GLY A 280 19.71 4.71 -8.59
CA GLY A 280 19.58 6.09 -8.10
C GLY A 280 19.43 6.19 -6.58
N ASN A 281 19.32 5.06 -5.87
CA ASN A 281 19.20 5.00 -4.42
C ASN A 281 20.45 4.46 -3.72
N GLU A 282 21.54 4.20 -4.44
CA GLU A 282 22.78 3.60 -3.92
C GLU A 282 23.39 4.41 -2.77
N PHE A 283 23.31 5.74 -2.86
CA PHE A 283 23.81 6.66 -1.83
C PHE A 283 22.72 7.15 -0.86
N ARG A 284 21.43 6.98 -1.21
CA ARG A 284 20.29 7.39 -0.38
C ARG A 284 19.85 6.30 0.59
N ARG A 285 20.09 5.03 0.23
CA ARG A 285 19.83 3.84 1.02
C ARG A 285 21.05 2.90 0.96
N PRO A 286 22.14 3.25 1.66
CA PRO A 286 23.36 2.46 1.64
C PRO A 286 23.15 1.08 2.28
N CYS A 287 23.95 0.12 1.84
CA CYS A 287 23.95 -1.23 2.41
C CYS A 287 24.34 -1.23 3.89
N GLY A 288 23.80 -2.19 4.63
CA GLY A 288 24.22 -2.45 6.01
C GLY A 288 25.64 -3.02 6.08
N LEU A 289 26.32 -2.83 7.20
CA LEU A 289 27.63 -3.44 7.45
C LEU A 289 27.48 -4.93 7.83
N ARG A 290 26.30 -5.31 8.34
CA ARG A 290 25.93 -6.68 8.70
C ARG A 290 24.64 -7.06 8.01
N MET A 291 24.47 -8.37 7.76
CA MET A 291 23.22 -8.91 7.18
C MET A 291 21.99 -8.67 8.06
N SER A 292 22.17 -8.53 9.38
CA SER A 292 21.10 -8.25 10.32
C SER A 292 20.68 -6.77 10.37
N ASP A 293 21.41 -5.88 9.69
CA ASP A 293 21.12 -4.46 9.76
C ASP A 293 19.86 -4.14 8.93
N GLY A 294 18.87 -3.52 9.58
CA GLY A 294 17.64 -3.05 8.96
C GLY A 294 17.35 -1.60 9.33
N GLU A 295 16.37 -0.99 8.66
CA GLU A 295 15.90 0.35 8.98
C GLU A 295 15.08 0.34 10.28
N ARG A 296 15.45 1.17 11.26
CA ARG A 296 14.63 1.39 12.47
C ARG A 296 13.52 2.40 12.26
N PHE A 297 13.75 3.36 11.36
CA PHE A 297 12.82 4.41 10.96
C PHE A 297 13.12 4.83 9.51
N ILE A 298 12.21 5.62 8.92
CA ILE A 298 12.35 6.04 7.52
C ILE A 298 13.53 7.00 7.35
N GLY A 299 14.46 6.63 6.49
CA GLY A 299 15.69 7.40 6.26
C GLY A 299 16.81 7.12 7.25
N ASP A 300 16.74 6.03 8.02
CA ASP A 300 17.81 5.64 8.95
C ASP A 300 19.10 5.22 8.21
N LEU A 301 20.06 6.14 8.15
CA LEU A 301 21.41 5.91 7.64
C LEU A 301 22.37 5.32 8.69
N GLY A 302 21.91 5.06 9.92
CA GLY A 302 22.69 4.41 10.98
C GLY A 302 23.48 5.35 11.91
N PHE A 303 23.51 6.66 11.63
CA PHE A 303 24.35 7.63 12.37
C PHE A 303 23.58 8.81 12.99
N GLY A 304 22.24 8.84 12.88
CA GLY A 304 21.40 9.93 13.38
C GLY A 304 20.66 9.61 14.70
N PRO A 305 20.20 10.63 15.44
CA PRO A 305 19.38 10.43 16.62
C PRO A 305 18.02 9.81 16.26
N GLU A 306 17.49 8.96 17.14
CA GLU A 306 16.18 8.35 16.91
C GLU A 306 15.07 9.41 16.98
N PRO A 307 14.15 9.46 16.00
CA PRO A 307 13.03 10.41 15.98
C PRO A 307 12.14 10.34 17.23
N ARG A 308 12.21 9.23 17.96
CA ARG A 308 11.47 9.00 19.21
C ARG A 308 11.90 9.95 20.33
N ASN A 309 13.20 10.29 20.38
CA ASN A 309 13.80 10.98 21.52
C ASN A 309 14.32 12.37 21.16
N ALA A 310 14.38 12.72 19.87
CA ALA A 310 14.85 14.02 19.41
C ALA A 310 14.24 14.37 18.03
N PRO A 311 14.22 15.65 17.66
CA PRO A 311 13.96 16.06 16.27
C PRO A 311 14.97 15.35 15.37
N ASN A 312 14.48 14.56 14.40
CA ASN A 312 15.33 13.78 13.49
C ASN A 312 15.95 14.66 12.40
N LEU A 313 16.60 15.76 12.79
CA LEU A 313 17.27 16.66 11.85
C LEU A 313 18.41 15.91 11.16
N SER A 314 18.62 16.15 9.86
CA SER A 314 19.81 15.67 9.16
C SER A 314 21.07 16.11 9.92
N PRO A 315 22.14 15.28 9.97
CA PRO A 315 23.41 15.67 10.58
C PRO A 315 23.96 17.00 10.04
N ASP A 316 23.68 17.32 8.78
CA ASP A 316 24.05 18.60 8.16
C ASP A 316 23.21 19.77 8.71
N LEU A 317 21.89 19.57 8.83
CA LEU A 317 20.96 20.55 9.43
C LEU A 317 21.26 20.80 10.91
N SER A 318 21.69 19.78 11.66
CA SER A 318 22.00 19.91 13.08
C SER A 318 23.11 20.93 13.36
N LYS A 319 24.00 21.17 12.39
CA LYS A 319 25.11 22.13 12.50
C LYS A 319 24.72 23.55 12.09
N ASN A 320 23.77 23.69 11.15
CA ASN A 320 23.47 24.95 10.46
C ASN A 320 22.06 25.51 10.68
N ILE A 321 21.21 24.87 11.51
CA ILE A 321 19.80 25.29 11.65
C ILE A 321 19.63 26.74 12.12
N TYR A 322 20.58 27.26 12.90
CA TYR A 322 20.56 28.67 13.35
C TYR A 322 20.87 29.66 12.22
N ASP A 323 21.65 29.25 11.21
CA ASP A 323 21.96 30.08 10.04
C ASP A 323 20.87 30.00 8.96
N THR A 324 19.94 29.03 9.06
CA THR A 324 18.81 28.86 8.14
C THR A 324 17.55 29.66 8.54
N ILE A 325 17.59 30.35 9.69
CA ILE A 325 16.46 31.10 10.28
C ILE A 325 16.64 32.63 10.13
N LYS A 326 17.64 33.11 9.37
CA LYS A 326 17.82 34.56 9.13
C LYS A 326 17.01 35.09 7.96
#